data_AF-A0A8X7PQL1-F1
#
_entry.id   AF-A0A8X7PQL1-F1
#
_cell.length_a   1.000
_cell.length_b   1.000
_cell.length_c   1.000
_cell.angle_alpha   90.00
_cell.angle_beta   90.00
_cell.angle_gamma   90.00
#
_symmetry.space_group_name_H-M   'P 1'
#
loop_
_entity.id
_entity.type
_entity.pdbx_description
1 polymer ?
#
loop_
_entity_poly.entity_id
_entity_poly.type
_entity_poly.pdbx_seq_one_letter_code
_entity_poly.pdbx_strand_id
1 'polypeptide(L)'
;MGFRSERQFLVRRRAFSNFLLRIDDGVSHPRAQFASLVQMDPAEERRDRKRQQEYFNMLGNVADSQYGIPRRCPCGGRIIDEVRVKDEYDTLPGKSFFTCINYEADGFHYRQPWVIGVQEMERLRKRVEEAEQAHVKRLTLLLDNLTSDVYNLTVQVADLEKVCFE
;
A
#
# COMPACT_ATOMS: atom_id res chain seq x y z
N MET A 1 26.08 58.10 27.60
CA MET A 1 27.20 57.13 27.59
C MET A 1 26.58 55.74 27.72
N GLY A 2 26.73 54.78 26.84
CA GLY A 2 27.44 54.71 25.58
C GLY A 2 26.83 53.59 24.73
N PHE A 3 26.75 53.86 23.43
CA PHE A 3 26.47 52.90 22.37
C PHE A 3 27.45 51.73 22.42
N ARG A 4 26.96 50.49 22.26
CA ARG A 4 27.67 49.32 21.70
C ARG A 4 26.73 48.12 21.74
N SER A 5 26.55 47.29 20.73
CA SER A 5 26.78 47.31 19.27
C SER A 5 26.07 46.05 18.77
N GLU A 6 25.65 45.99 17.51
CA GLU A 6 24.99 44.86 16.82
C GLU A 6 25.83 43.54 16.75
N ARG A 7 26.43 43.10 17.85
CA ARG A 7 27.36 41.95 17.94
C ARG A 7 26.81 40.78 18.76
N GLN A 8 25.54 40.80 19.15
CA GLN A 8 24.90 39.64 19.78
C GLN A 8 23.92 38.91 18.86
N PHE A 9 23.39 39.57 17.80
CA PHE A 9 22.61 38.90 16.75
C PHE A 9 23.47 38.19 15.70
N LEU A 10 24.76 38.53 15.58
CA LEU A 10 25.66 37.94 14.57
C LEU A 10 26.41 36.67 15.03
N VAL A 11 26.17 36.19 16.26
CA VAL A 11 26.83 34.97 16.78
C VAL A 11 26.00 33.71 16.50
N ARG A 12 24.68 33.83 16.32
CA ARG A 12 23.80 32.68 16.03
C ARG A 12 23.67 32.29 14.55
N ARG A 13 24.15 33.13 13.63
CA ARG A 13 24.26 32.77 12.19
C ARG A 13 25.61 32.16 11.79
N ARG A 14 26.61 32.15 12.69
CA ARG A 14 27.94 31.56 12.44
C ARG A 14 28.08 30.07 12.79
N ALA A 15 27.08 29.47 13.44
CA ALA A 15 27.06 28.02 13.69
C ALA A 15 26.37 27.22 12.56
N PHE A 16 25.53 27.85 11.74
CA PHE A 16 24.83 27.19 10.63
C PHE A 16 25.50 27.36 9.26
N SER A 17 26.60 28.10 9.17
CA SER A 17 27.34 28.33 7.90
C SER A 17 28.66 27.57 7.80
N ASN A 18 29.07 26.84 8.84
CA ASN A 18 30.31 26.04 8.84
C ASN A 18 30.09 24.53 8.64
N PHE A 19 28.87 24.10 8.37
CA PHE A 19 28.58 22.71 7.99
C PHE A 19 28.58 22.49 6.46
N LEU A 20 28.56 23.56 5.65
CA LEU A 20 28.44 23.49 4.19
C LEU A 20 29.55 24.24 3.43
N LEU A 21 30.73 24.44 4.03
CA LEU A 21 31.92 24.98 3.34
C LEU A 21 33.21 24.32 3.85
N ARG A 22 33.32 23.00 3.73
CA ARG A 22 34.61 22.27 3.72
C ARG A 22 34.73 21.37 2.49
N ILE A 23 34.20 21.86 1.38
CA ILE A 23 34.58 21.39 0.04
C ILE A 23 35.48 22.51 -0.48
N ASP A 24 36.66 22.15 -0.98
CA ASP A 24 37.69 23.01 -1.57
C ASP A 24 38.74 23.59 -0.61
N ASP A 25 39.53 22.71 0.00
CA ASP A 25 40.96 23.01 0.23
C ASP A 25 41.79 21.89 -0.39
N GLY A 26 42.58 22.28 -1.38
CA GLY A 26 43.31 21.38 -2.27
C GLY A 26 44.27 20.47 -1.55
N VAL A 27 44.00 19.17 -1.68
CA VAL A 27 45.08 18.19 -1.86
C VAL A 27 44.83 17.56 -3.21
N SER A 28 45.70 17.87 -4.16
CA SER A 28 45.85 17.16 -5.42
C SER A 28 46.21 15.70 -5.13
N HIS A 29 45.20 14.89 -4.81
CA HIS A 29 45.32 13.45 -4.83
C HIS A 29 45.08 12.98 -6.27
N PRO A 30 46.01 12.19 -6.86
CA PRO A 30 45.87 11.71 -8.22
C PRO A 30 44.50 11.04 -8.38
N ARG A 31 43.69 11.59 -9.30
CA ARG A 31 42.38 11.09 -9.73
C ARG A 31 42.38 9.61 -10.18
N ALA A 32 43.53 8.94 -10.16
CA ALA A 32 43.76 7.58 -10.61
C ALA A 32 43.83 6.53 -9.48
N GLN A 33 43.82 6.90 -8.19
CA GLN A 33 43.92 5.90 -7.10
C GLN A 33 42.59 5.52 -6.43
N PHE A 34 41.51 6.31 -6.60
CA PHE A 34 40.17 5.97 -6.08
C PHE A 34 39.26 5.30 -7.12
N ALA A 35 39.75 4.98 -8.31
CA ALA A 35 39.07 4.08 -9.25
C ALA A 35 39.14 2.60 -8.81
N SER A 36 39.63 2.32 -7.59
CA SER A 36 39.47 1.05 -6.87
C SER A 36 38.25 1.07 -5.93
N LEU A 37 37.31 2.02 -6.08
CA LEU A 37 35.94 1.83 -5.60
C LEU A 37 35.35 0.66 -6.39
N VAL A 38 35.39 -0.50 -5.74
CA VAL A 38 34.88 -1.79 -6.18
C VAL A 38 33.67 -1.58 -7.09
N GLN A 39 33.87 -1.73 -8.39
CA GLN A 39 32.75 -1.93 -9.30
C GLN A 39 32.14 -3.25 -8.83
N MET A 40 31.09 -3.16 -8.00
CA MET A 40 30.31 -4.31 -7.60
C MET A 40 29.91 -5.02 -8.89
N ASP A 41 30.18 -6.32 -8.95
CA ASP A 41 29.74 -7.15 -10.06
C ASP A 41 28.24 -6.86 -10.30
N PRO A 42 27.81 -6.56 -11.53
CA PRO A 42 26.40 -6.32 -11.84
C PRO A 42 25.47 -7.44 -11.35
N ALA A 43 25.97 -8.68 -11.17
CA ALA A 43 25.17 -9.74 -10.54
C ALA A 43 25.05 -9.57 -9.02
N GLU A 44 26.07 -9.08 -8.33
CA GLU A 44 26.02 -8.74 -6.90
C GLU A 44 25.08 -7.57 -6.65
N GLU A 45 25.12 -6.53 -7.48
CA GLU A 45 24.18 -5.40 -7.37
C GLU A 45 22.72 -5.85 -7.53
N ARG A 46 22.45 -6.79 -8.45
CA ARG A 46 21.11 -7.39 -8.60
C ARG A 46 20.71 -8.19 -7.35
N ARG A 47 21.64 -8.95 -6.75
CA ARG A 47 21.39 -9.70 -5.51
C ARG A 47 21.11 -8.77 -4.34
N ASP A 48 21.89 -7.71 -4.18
CA ASP A 48 21.71 -6.71 -3.12
C ASP A 48 20.36 -6.01 -3.25
N ARG A 49 20.01 -5.53 -4.46
CA ARG A 49 18.70 -4.93 -4.71
C ARG A 49 17.54 -5.89 -4.40
N LYS A 50 17.69 -7.17 -4.72
CA LYS A 50 16.69 -8.20 -4.37
C LYS A 50 16.54 -8.34 -2.84
N ARG A 51 17.66 -8.40 -2.11
CA ARG A 51 17.65 -8.46 -0.64
C ARG A 51 17.01 -7.22 -0.02
N GLN A 52 17.31 -6.03 -0.54
CA GLN A 52 16.68 -4.79 -0.10
C GLN A 52 15.18 -4.79 -0.34
N GLN A 53 14.74 -5.25 -1.51
CA GLN A 53 13.32 -5.37 -1.81
C GLN A 53 12.61 -6.37 -0.88
N GLU A 54 13.23 -7.52 -0.61
CA GLU A 54 12.71 -8.51 0.34
C GLU A 54 12.58 -7.93 1.75
N TYR A 55 13.55 -7.12 2.18
CA TYR A 55 13.50 -6.40 3.45
C TYR A 55 12.35 -5.38 3.50
N PHE A 56 12.18 -4.55 2.47
CA PHE A 56 11.05 -3.62 2.38
C PHE A 56 9.70 -4.34 2.37
N ASN A 57 9.59 -5.45 1.63
CA ASN A 57 8.38 -6.27 1.61
C ASN A 57 8.07 -6.84 3.01
N MET A 58 9.08 -7.32 3.72
CA MET A 58 8.94 -7.82 5.08
C MET A 58 8.44 -6.71 6.03
N LEU A 59 9.02 -5.52 5.96
CA LEU A 59 8.55 -4.35 6.74
C LEU A 59 7.10 -3.96 6.39
N GLY A 60 6.75 -3.99 5.10
CA GLY A 60 5.38 -3.75 4.63
C GLY A 60 4.39 -4.74 5.23
N ASN A 61 4.71 -6.04 5.22
CA ASN A 61 3.87 -7.06 5.84
C ASN A 61 3.66 -6.83 7.35
N VAL A 62 4.70 -6.37 8.06
CA VAL A 62 4.59 -6.00 9.48
C VAL A 62 3.67 -4.80 9.67
N ALA A 63 3.85 -3.74 8.89
CA ALA A 63 3.02 -2.53 8.98
C ALA A 63 1.54 -2.82 8.68
N ASP A 64 1.26 -3.60 7.64
CA ASP A 64 -0.12 -4.00 7.26
C ASP A 64 -0.83 -4.78 8.37
N SER A 65 -0.09 -5.58 9.13
CA SER A 65 -0.62 -6.37 10.25
C SER A 65 -0.91 -5.55 11.52
N GLN A 66 -0.23 -4.42 11.71
CA GLN A 66 -0.37 -3.60 12.91
C GLN A 66 -1.66 -2.78 12.91
N TYR A 67 -2.21 -2.50 11.74
CA TYR A 67 -3.39 -1.65 11.56
C TYR A 67 -4.51 -2.29 10.74
N GLY A 68 -4.31 -3.51 10.22
CA GLY A 68 -5.25 -4.19 9.33
C GLY A 68 -5.22 -5.71 9.50
N ILE A 69 -5.99 -6.40 8.66
CA ILE A 69 -6.05 -7.87 8.61
C ILE A 69 -4.72 -8.39 8.02
N PRO A 70 -3.90 -9.16 8.77
CA PRO A 70 -2.63 -9.67 8.26
C PRO A 70 -2.87 -10.58 7.05
N ARG A 71 -2.28 -10.27 5.90
CA ARG A 71 -2.38 -11.10 4.68
C ARG A 71 -1.16 -11.99 4.44
N ARG A 72 0.01 -11.56 4.92
CA ARG A 72 1.27 -12.30 4.87
C ARG A 72 2.02 -12.19 6.20
N CYS A 73 2.75 -13.25 6.52
CA CYS A 73 3.69 -13.26 7.63
C CYS A 73 5.02 -12.61 7.21
N PRO A 74 5.80 -12.01 8.13
CA PRO A 74 7.13 -11.46 7.84
C PRO A 74 8.09 -12.51 7.27
N CYS A 75 7.87 -13.80 7.59
CA CYS A 75 8.61 -14.92 7.00
C CYS A 75 8.22 -15.21 5.52
N GLY A 76 7.26 -14.49 4.95
CA GLY A 76 6.74 -14.70 3.59
C GLY A 76 5.60 -15.73 3.50
N GLY A 77 5.35 -16.47 4.58
CA GLY A 77 4.25 -17.43 4.67
C GLY A 77 2.87 -16.78 4.50
N ARG A 78 1.93 -17.55 3.95
CA ARG A 78 0.52 -17.13 3.85
C ARG A 78 -0.13 -17.15 5.24
N ILE A 79 -1.07 -16.24 5.46
CA ILE A 79 -1.96 -16.27 6.63
C ILE A 79 -3.18 -17.12 6.30
N ILE A 80 -3.55 -18.00 7.21
CA ILE A 80 -4.71 -18.88 7.16
C ILE A 80 -5.66 -18.54 8.32
N ASP A 81 -6.95 -18.76 8.10
CA ASP A 81 -7.97 -18.60 9.12
C ASP A 81 -8.08 -19.91 9.93
N GLU A 82 -7.43 -19.95 11.08
CA GLU A 82 -7.53 -21.06 12.04
C GLU A 82 -8.81 -20.88 12.84
N VAL A 83 -9.81 -21.73 12.63
CA VAL A 83 -11.01 -21.82 13.48
C VAL A 83 -10.88 -23.03 14.38
N ARG A 84 -10.75 -22.83 15.70
CA ARG A 84 -10.77 -23.95 16.64
C ARG A 84 -12.18 -24.53 16.71
N VAL A 85 -12.28 -25.86 16.58
CA VAL A 85 -13.55 -26.59 16.55
C VAL A 85 -14.40 -26.23 17.77
N LYS A 86 -15.68 -25.98 17.49
CA LYS A 86 -16.71 -25.53 18.43
C LYS A 86 -17.00 -26.66 19.42
N ASP A 87 -16.83 -26.40 20.72
CA ASP A 87 -17.60 -27.17 21.71
C ASP A 87 -19.07 -26.74 21.58
N GLU A 88 -19.99 -27.66 21.88
CA GLU A 88 -21.43 -27.54 21.60
C GLU A 88 -22.10 -26.28 22.21
N TYR A 89 -21.40 -25.59 23.13
CA TYR A 89 -21.87 -24.40 23.84
C TYR A 89 -20.93 -23.18 23.71
N ASP A 90 -20.22 -23.00 22.59
CA ASP A 90 -19.32 -21.84 22.44
C ASP A 90 -19.90 -20.69 21.60
N THR A 91 -20.31 -19.64 22.30
CA THR A 91 -20.64 -18.31 21.78
C THR A 91 -19.52 -17.29 22.01
N LEU A 92 -18.36 -17.70 22.52
CA LEU A 92 -17.30 -16.77 22.91
C LEU A 92 -16.45 -16.29 21.71
N PRO A 93 -16.31 -14.97 21.52
CA PRO A 93 -15.41 -14.40 20.53
C PRO A 93 -13.95 -14.61 21.00
N GLY A 94 -13.22 -15.49 20.32
CA GLY A 94 -11.82 -15.81 20.69
C GLY A 94 -11.26 -17.14 20.20
N LYS A 95 -12.04 -17.96 19.49
CA LYS A 95 -11.60 -19.26 18.96
C LYS A 95 -11.04 -19.22 17.53
N SER A 96 -11.10 -18.07 16.85
CA SER A 96 -10.56 -17.89 15.51
C SER A 96 -9.27 -17.08 15.56
N PHE A 97 -8.29 -17.46 14.74
CA PHE A 97 -6.98 -16.82 14.68
C PHE A 97 -6.57 -16.62 13.21
N PHE A 98 -5.89 -15.50 12.95
CA PHE A 98 -5.03 -15.36 11.78
C PHE A 98 -3.69 -16.01 12.11
N THR A 99 -3.42 -17.15 11.48
CA THR A 99 -2.23 -17.96 11.77
C THR A 99 -1.37 -18.08 10.52
N CYS A 100 -0.05 -17.98 10.65
CA CYS A 100 0.85 -18.29 9.55
C CYS A 100 0.81 -19.79 9.24
N ILE A 101 0.86 -20.16 7.96
CA ILE A 101 0.97 -21.57 7.54
C ILE A 101 2.19 -22.30 8.13
N ASN A 102 3.25 -21.57 8.46
CA ASN A 102 4.48 -22.10 9.06
C ASN A 102 4.54 -21.89 10.58
N TYR A 103 3.39 -21.72 11.24
CA TYR A 103 3.37 -21.44 12.68
C TYR A 103 3.85 -22.63 13.51
N GLU A 104 4.93 -22.43 14.28
CA GLU A 104 5.55 -23.44 15.15
C GLU A 104 5.60 -23.03 16.64
N ALA A 105 4.86 -21.99 17.04
CA ALA A 105 4.88 -21.42 18.40
C ALA A 105 6.28 -20.91 18.85
N ASP A 106 7.11 -20.54 17.88
CA ASP A 106 8.46 -19.99 18.04
C ASP A 106 8.49 -18.49 18.38
N GLY A 107 7.34 -17.82 18.34
CA GLY A 107 7.20 -16.38 18.54
C GLY A 107 7.59 -15.52 17.33
N PHE A 108 8.05 -16.13 16.23
CA PHE A 108 8.40 -15.43 15.00
C PHE A 108 7.28 -15.44 13.95
N HIS A 109 6.32 -16.34 14.10
CA HIS A 109 5.19 -16.49 13.20
C HIS A 109 3.92 -15.86 13.76
N TYR A 110 3.14 -15.21 12.89
CA TYR A 110 1.85 -14.66 13.30
C TYR A 110 0.89 -15.74 13.78
N ARG A 111 0.28 -15.46 14.93
CA ARG A 111 -0.93 -16.09 15.44
C ARG A 111 -1.70 -15.07 16.26
N GLN A 112 -2.55 -14.31 15.58
CA GLN A 112 -3.31 -13.21 16.20
C GLN A 112 -4.78 -13.60 16.33
N PRO A 113 -5.42 -13.40 17.50
CA PRO A 113 -6.85 -13.62 17.65
C PRO A 113 -7.67 -12.75 16.69
N TRP A 114 -8.75 -13.31 16.14
CA TRP A 114 -9.78 -12.53 15.47
C TRP A 114 -10.49 -11.63 16.48
N VAL A 115 -10.32 -10.33 16.33
CA VAL A 115 -11.18 -9.35 17.00
C VAL A 115 -12.51 -9.26 16.26
N ILE A 116 -13.63 -9.15 16.99
CA ILE A 116 -15.00 -9.17 16.44
C ILE A 116 -15.17 -8.15 15.29
N GLY A 117 -14.52 -6.99 15.36
CA GLY A 117 -14.56 -5.96 14.32
C GLY A 117 -14.07 -6.45 12.95
N VAL A 118 -13.12 -7.39 12.90
CA VAL A 118 -12.61 -7.96 11.64
C VAL A 118 -13.65 -8.86 10.98
N GLN A 119 -14.37 -9.68 11.75
CA GLN A 119 -15.43 -10.53 11.22
C GLN A 119 -16.59 -9.70 10.65
N GLU A 120 -16.96 -8.61 11.34
CA GLU A 120 -18.01 -7.71 10.86
C GLU A 120 -17.56 -6.96 9.60
N MET A 121 -16.30 -6.52 9.53
CA MET A 121 -15.72 -5.90 8.33
C MET A 121 -15.71 -6.85 7.12
N GLU A 122 -15.38 -8.13 7.32
CA GLU A 122 -15.42 -9.14 6.26
C GLU A 122 -16.85 -9.34 5.72
N ARG A 123 -17.84 -9.45 6.63
CA ARG A 123 -19.25 -9.55 6.26
C ARG A 123 -19.75 -8.31 5.52
N LEU A 124 -19.41 -7.13 6.02
CA LEU A 124 -19.77 -5.88 5.38
C LEU A 124 -19.14 -5.74 4.00
N ARG A 125 -17.86 -6.11 3.84
CA ARG A 125 -17.20 -6.10 2.54
C ARG A 125 -17.95 -6.98 1.53
N LYS A 126 -18.29 -8.21 1.92
CA LYS A 126 -19.05 -9.13 1.06
C LYS A 126 -20.41 -8.54 0.66
N ARG A 127 -21.13 -7.95 1.61
CA ARG A 127 -22.43 -7.29 1.33
C ARG A 127 -22.30 -6.10 0.39
N VAL A 128 -21.22 -5.32 0.51
CA VAL A 128 -20.94 -4.20 -0.41
C VAL A 128 -20.66 -4.73 -1.81
N GLU A 129 -19.80 -5.74 -1.94
CA GLU A 129 -19.47 -6.34 -3.24
C GLU A 129 -20.71 -6.94 -3.94
N GLU A 130 -21.58 -7.62 -3.19
CA GLU A 130 -22.86 -8.13 -3.69
C GLU A 130 -23.81 -7.00 -4.12
N ALA A 131 -23.89 -5.92 -3.33
CA ALA A 131 -24.74 -4.76 -3.64
C ALA A 131 -24.23 -3.99 -4.87
N GLU A 132 -22.92 -3.78 -4.98
CA GLU A 132 -22.28 -3.18 -6.15
C GLU A 132 -22.57 -3.99 -7.41
N GLN A 133 -22.41 -5.32 -7.34
CA GLN A 133 -22.68 -6.18 -8.48
C GLN A 133 -24.17 -6.14 -8.90
N ALA A 134 -25.09 -6.08 -7.93
CA ALA A 134 -26.51 -5.91 -8.21
C ALA A 134 -26.83 -4.55 -8.83
N HIS A 135 -26.19 -3.47 -8.37
CA HIS A 135 -26.36 -2.13 -8.92
C HIS A 135 -25.83 -2.03 -10.35
N VAL A 136 -24.63 -2.56 -10.60
CA VAL A 136 -24.05 -2.59 -11.96
C VAL A 136 -24.97 -3.34 -12.91
N LYS A 137 -25.44 -4.53 -12.54
CA LYS A 137 -26.40 -5.30 -13.37
C LYS A 137 -27.67 -4.52 -13.69
N ARG A 138 -28.24 -3.84 -12.69
CA ARG A 138 -29.44 -3.01 -12.88
C ARG A 138 -29.18 -1.85 -13.83
N LEU A 139 -28.06 -1.16 -13.66
CA LEU A 139 -27.68 -0.03 -14.52
C LEU A 139 -27.41 -0.49 -15.96
N THR A 140 -26.78 -1.65 -16.15
CA THR A 140 -26.58 -2.24 -17.49
C THR A 140 -27.92 -2.48 -18.18
N LEU A 141 -28.89 -3.10 -17.51
CA LEU A 141 -30.22 -3.34 -18.09
C LEU A 141 -30.94 -2.04 -18.45
N LEU A 142 -30.82 -1.00 -17.62
CA LEU A 142 -31.41 0.31 -17.93
C LEU A 142 -30.73 0.97 -19.13
N LEU A 143 -29.42 0.84 -19.26
CA LEU A 143 -28.66 1.34 -20.39
C LEU A 143 -29.06 0.63 -21.69
N ASP A 144 -29.20 -0.70 -21.66
CA ASP A 144 -29.62 -1.49 -22.82
C ASP A 144 -31.01 -1.09 -23.29
N ASN A 145 -31.97 -0.94 -22.37
CA ASN A 145 -33.32 -0.50 -22.69
C ASN A 145 -33.32 0.91 -23.29
N LEU A 146 -32.64 1.86 -22.65
CA LEU A 146 -32.58 3.24 -23.13
C LEU A 146 -31.88 3.34 -24.49
N THR A 147 -30.84 2.53 -24.71
CA THR A 147 -30.15 2.44 -26.00
C THR A 147 -31.11 1.94 -27.08
N SER A 148 -31.93 0.92 -26.79
CA SER A 148 -32.95 0.45 -27.72
C SER A 148 -34.02 1.52 -27.99
N ASP A 149 -34.46 2.24 -26.96
CA ASP A 149 -35.46 3.30 -27.11
C ASP A 149 -34.94 4.45 -27.98
N VAL A 150 -33.69 4.87 -27.76
CA VAL A 150 -33.03 5.90 -28.58
C VAL A 150 -32.91 5.43 -30.03
N TYR A 151 -32.53 4.16 -30.26
CA TYR A 151 -32.48 3.61 -31.61
C TYR A 151 -33.84 3.64 -32.30
N ASN A 152 -34.89 3.17 -31.63
CA ASN A 152 -36.26 3.16 -32.17
C ASN A 152 -36.75 4.59 -32.48
N LEU A 153 -36.52 5.54 -31.57
CA LEU A 153 -36.88 6.94 -31.79
C LEU A 153 -36.09 7.56 -32.95
N THR A 154 -34.81 7.21 -33.10
CA THR A 154 -33.98 7.68 -34.22
C THR A 154 -34.56 7.22 -35.56
N VAL A 155 -35.01 5.97 -35.65
CA VAL A 155 -35.66 5.44 -36.86
C VAL A 155 -36.97 6.19 -37.13
N GLN A 156 -37.82 6.37 -36.11
CA GLN A 156 -39.09 7.09 -36.25
C GLN A 156 -38.89 8.54 -36.70
N VAL A 157 -37.89 9.24 -36.16
CA VAL A 157 -37.55 10.60 -36.59
C VAL A 157 -37.13 10.61 -38.05
N ALA A 158 -36.26 9.69 -38.47
CA ALA A 158 -35.82 9.59 -39.86
C ALA A 158 -36.98 9.29 -40.84
N ASP A 159 -37.96 8.46 -40.43
CA ASP A 159 -39.14 8.18 -41.25
C ASP A 159 -40.08 9.38 -41.33
N LEU A 160 -40.29 10.11 -40.21
CA LEU A 160 -41.07 11.35 -40.20
C LEU A 160 -40.41 12.45 -41.03
N GLU A 161 -39.08 12.59 -40.97
CA GLU A 161 -38.35 13.57 -41.76
C GLU A 161 -38.56 13.35 -43.27
N LYS A 162 -38.56 12.09 -43.74
CA LYS A 162 -38.89 11.78 -45.14
C LYS A 162 -40.31 12.20 -45.50
N VAL A 163 -41.30 11.88 -44.66
CA VAL A 163 -42.71 12.22 -44.94
C VAL A 163 -42.98 13.72 -44.89
N CYS A 164 -42.26 14.47 -44.07
CA CYS A 164 -42.50 15.90 -43.87
C CYS A 164 -41.67 16.82 -44.80
N PHE A 165 -40.53 16.35 -45.31
CA PHE A 165 -39.59 17.18 -46.06
C PHE A 165 -39.21 16.65 -47.46
N GLU A 166 -39.69 15.48 -47.88
CA GLU A 166 -39.75 15.04 -49.30
C GLU A 166 -41.10 15.39 -49.94
#